data_AF-A0A521DGJ3-F1
#
_entry.id   AF-A0A521DGJ3-F1
#
_cell.length_a   1.000
_cell.length_b   1.000
_cell.length_c   1.000
_cell.angle_alpha   90.00
_cell.angle_beta   90.00
_cell.angle_gamma   90.00
#
_symmetry.space_group_name_H-M   'P 1'
#
loop_
_entity.id
_entity.type
_entity.pdbx_description
1 polymer ?
#
loop_
_entity_poly.entity_id
_entity_poly.type
_entity_poly.pdbx_seq_one_letter_code
_entity_poly.pdbx_strand_id
1 'polypeptide(L)'
;MKHSELSHKNFRRINIINWLLCLPLLLLFTWPYIYIARYLMIQDVLMYAGAAFFAVPFMITILHGHVTMVLGSAHRHHYYNWLTDYPLTFGLLFHPLMMRTRFRLVLLIVSLVFFAAGWILAGR
;
A
#
# COMPACT_ATOMS: atom_id res chain seq x y z
N MET A 1 -3.42 33.43 -9.88
CA MET A 1 -4.61 32.76 -9.31
C MET A 1 -4.46 31.25 -9.45
N LYS A 2 -4.19 30.55 -8.35
CA LYS A 2 -3.73 29.16 -8.27
C LYS A 2 -4.90 28.21 -7.93
N HIS A 3 -6.00 28.28 -8.68
CA HIS A 3 -7.25 27.54 -8.39
C HIS A 3 -7.36 26.17 -9.08
N SER A 4 -6.31 25.69 -9.78
CA SER A 4 -6.38 24.43 -10.55
C SER A 4 -5.95 23.19 -9.74
N GLU A 5 -4.96 23.32 -8.85
CA GLU A 5 -4.36 22.17 -8.13
C GLU A 5 -5.29 21.57 -7.07
N LEU A 6 -6.14 22.40 -6.43
CA LEU A 6 -7.08 22.02 -5.37
C LEU A 6 -8.51 21.76 -5.90
N SER A 7 -8.65 21.41 -7.17
CA SER A 7 -9.95 21.08 -7.74
C SER A 7 -10.35 19.63 -7.47
N HIS A 8 -11.65 19.38 -7.24
CA HIS A 8 -12.21 18.03 -7.16
C HIS A 8 -11.90 17.19 -8.41
N LYS A 9 -11.81 17.84 -9.59
CA LYS A 9 -11.40 17.17 -10.84
C LYS A 9 -9.97 16.62 -10.73
N ASN A 10 -9.07 17.35 -10.08
CA ASN A 10 -7.69 16.92 -9.87
C ASN A 10 -7.62 15.76 -8.86
N PHE A 11 -8.37 15.84 -7.75
CA PHE A 11 -8.44 14.76 -6.77
C PHE A 11 -8.95 13.45 -7.37
N ARG A 12 -9.97 13.51 -8.23
CA ARG A 12 -10.46 12.33 -8.94
C ARG A 12 -9.39 11.74 -9.86
N ARG A 13 -8.65 12.58 -10.59
CA ARG A 13 -7.54 12.13 -11.46
C ARG A 13 -6.43 11.45 -10.66
N ILE A 14 -6.01 12.06 -9.55
CA ILE A 14 -4.99 11.48 -8.64
C ILE A 14 -5.45 10.12 -8.12
N ASN A 15 -6.72 10.01 -7.72
CA ASN A 15 -7.26 8.76 -7.21
C ASN A 15 -7.29 7.64 -8.27
N ILE A 16 -7.66 7.97 -9.51
CA ILE A 16 -7.64 7.01 -10.63
C ILE A 16 -6.22 6.51 -10.89
N ILE A 17 -5.23 7.41 -10.91
CA ILE A 17 -3.83 7.05 -11.09
C ILE A 17 -3.37 6.16 -9.93
N ASN A 18 -3.69 6.51 -8.68
CA ASN A 18 -3.35 5.69 -7.52
C ASN A 18 -3.94 4.27 -7.61
N TRP A 19 -5.19 4.15 -8.03
CA TRP A 19 -5.83 2.85 -8.26
C TRP A 19 -5.14 2.04 -9.35
N LEU A 20 -4.76 2.69 -10.46
CA LEU A 20 -4.06 2.04 -11.56
C LEU A 20 -2.66 1.59 -11.13
N LEU A 21 -2.00 2.33 -10.22
CA LEU A 21 -0.70 1.98 -9.65
C LEU A 21 -0.78 0.88 -8.58
N CYS A 22 -1.92 0.63 -7.92
CA CYS A 22 -2.03 -0.40 -6.88
C CYS A 22 -1.59 -1.79 -7.38
N LEU A 23 -2.18 -2.25 -8.48
CA LEU A 23 -1.92 -3.59 -9.01
C LEU A 23 -0.45 -3.81 -9.42
N PRO A 24 0.19 -2.95 -10.23
CA PRO A 24 1.59 -3.14 -10.60
C PRO A 24 2.53 -3.04 -9.39
N LEU A 25 2.23 -2.18 -8.41
CA LEU A 25 3.04 -2.08 -7.19
C LEU A 25 2.92 -3.33 -6.32
N LEU A 26 1.73 -3.91 -6.18
CA LEU A 26 1.57 -5.19 -5.47
C LEU A 26 2.37 -6.30 -6.14
N LEU A 27 2.28 -6.44 -7.46
CA LEU A 27 3.05 -7.44 -8.20
C LEU A 27 4.56 -7.22 -8.06
N LEU A 28 5.01 -5.96 -8.15
CA LEU A 28 6.42 -5.61 -8.01
C LEU A 28 6.97 -5.97 -6.62
N PHE A 29 6.23 -5.67 -5.55
CA PHE A 29 6.71 -5.88 -4.18
C PHE A 29 6.47 -7.29 -3.65
N THR A 30 5.50 -8.03 -4.18
CA THR A 30 5.29 -9.44 -3.79
C THR A 30 6.44 -10.33 -4.30
N TRP A 31 7.01 -10.02 -5.46
CA TRP A 31 8.08 -10.82 -6.08
C TRP A 31 9.26 -11.11 -5.13
N PRO A 32 10.00 -10.13 -4.57
CA PRO A 32 11.18 -10.43 -3.75
C PRO A 32 10.86 -11.35 -2.57
N TYR A 33 9.70 -11.17 -1.94
CA TYR A 33 9.25 -12.03 -0.84
C TYR A 33 9.01 -13.47 -1.33
N ILE A 34 8.25 -13.64 -2.42
CA ILE A 34 7.93 -14.96 -2.99
C ILE A 34 9.21 -15.67 -3.43
N TYR A 35 10.14 -14.95 -4.06
CA TYR A 35 11.39 -15.52 -4.55
C TYR A 35 12.20 -16.13 -3.41
N ILE A 36 12.40 -15.39 -2.32
CA ILE A 36 13.16 -15.88 -1.16
C ILE A 36 12.39 -16.99 -0.44
N ALA A 37 11.08 -16.86 -0.29
CA ALA A 37 10.25 -17.87 0.36
C ALA A 37 10.26 -19.22 -0.40
N ARG A 38 10.22 -19.18 -1.74
CA ARG A 38 10.37 -20.39 -2.58
C ARG A 38 11.75 -21.01 -2.44
N TYR A 39 12.80 -20.19 -2.41
CA TYR A 39 14.16 -20.68 -2.21
C TYR A 39 14.33 -21.43 -0.87
N LEU A 40 13.60 -20.99 0.17
CA LEU A 40 13.58 -21.62 1.49
C LEU A 40 12.51 -22.71 1.65
N MET A 41 11.84 -23.12 0.57
CA MET A 41 10.78 -24.14 0.57
C MET A 41 9.64 -23.85 1.57
N ILE A 42 9.33 -22.58 1.81
CA ILE A 42 8.20 -22.18 2.66
C ILE A 42 6.89 -22.61 2.01
N GLN A 43 5.96 -23.15 2.80
CA GLN A 43 4.64 -23.56 2.32
C GLN A 43 3.88 -22.44 1.58
N ASP A 44 3.16 -22.80 0.53
CA ASP A 44 2.52 -21.85 -0.38
C ASP A 44 1.58 -20.87 0.33
N VAL A 45 0.79 -21.36 1.30
CA VAL A 45 -0.19 -20.53 2.03
C VAL A 45 0.51 -19.41 2.80
N LEU A 46 1.59 -19.73 3.53
CA LEU A 46 2.35 -18.72 4.30
C LEU A 46 3.15 -17.80 3.39
N MET A 47 3.66 -18.33 2.28
CA MET A 47 4.35 -17.54 1.27
C MET A 47 3.42 -16.47 0.68
N TYR A 48 2.25 -16.85 0.16
CA TYR A 48 1.33 -15.92 -0.48
C TYR A 48 0.71 -14.93 0.53
N ALA A 49 0.35 -15.40 1.73
CA ALA A 49 -0.13 -14.52 2.79
C ALA A 49 0.94 -13.50 3.18
N GLY A 50 2.15 -13.96 3.51
CA GLY A 50 3.26 -13.09 3.88
C GLY A 50 3.63 -12.10 2.78
N ALA A 51 3.65 -12.53 1.51
CA ALA A 51 3.92 -11.67 0.37
C ALA A 51 2.90 -10.53 0.24
N ALA A 52 1.61 -10.80 0.49
CA ALA A 52 0.58 -9.76 0.49
C ALA A 52 0.81 -8.75 1.61
N PHE A 53 1.06 -9.22 2.84
CA PHE A 53 1.37 -8.35 3.99
C PHE A 53 2.68 -7.56 3.80
N PHE A 54 3.64 -8.11 3.05
CA PHE A 54 4.89 -7.44 2.70
C PHE A 54 4.66 -6.33 1.66
N ALA A 55 3.90 -6.60 0.60
CA ALA A 55 3.75 -5.69 -0.53
C ALA A 55 2.87 -4.47 -0.23
N VAL A 56 1.80 -4.65 0.55
CA VAL A 56 0.84 -3.60 0.89
C VAL A 56 1.49 -2.34 1.52
N PRO A 57 2.35 -2.42 2.55
CA PRO A 57 2.95 -1.23 3.15
C PRO A 57 3.86 -0.46 2.17
N PHE A 58 4.58 -1.12 1.27
CA PHE A 58 5.40 -0.47 0.25
C PHE A 58 4.54 0.20 -0.82
N MET A 59 3.51 -0.50 -1.30
CA MET A 59 2.50 0.08 -2.20
C MET A 59 1.92 1.36 -1.59
N ILE A 60 1.42 1.31 -0.35
CA ILE A 60 0.85 2.47 0.34
C ILE A 60 1.88 3.61 0.45
N THR A 61 3.15 3.30 0.72
CA THR A 61 4.21 4.31 0.81
C THR A 61 4.42 5.06 -0.50
N ILE A 62 4.45 4.35 -1.63
CA ILE A 62 4.58 4.97 -2.95
C ILE A 62 3.33 5.78 -3.30
N LEU A 63 2.13 5.26 -3.05
CA LEU A 63 0.87 5.97 -3.32
C LEU A 63 0.76 7.25 -2.47
N HIS A 64 1.16 7.19 -1.20
CA HIS A 64 1.26 8.36 -0.32
C HIS A 64 2.27 9.39 -0.84
N GLY A 65 3.43 8.90 -1.32
CA GLY A 65 4.47 9.72 -1.92
C GLY A 65 3.99 10.43 -3.18
N HIS A 66 3.28 9.73 -4.06
CA HIS A 66 2.69 10.29 -5.28
C HIS A 66 1.70 11.43 -4.96
N VAL A 67 0.77 11.22 -4.02
CA VAL A 67 -0.15 12.29 -3.58
C VAL A 67 0.60 13.50 -3.02
N THR A 68 1.64 13.26 -2.23
CA THR A 68 2.47 14.33 -1.63
C THR A 68 3.27 15.08 -2.68
N MET A 69 3.74 14.42 -3.74
CA MET A 69 4.45 15.02 -4.85
C MET A 69 3.52 15.90 -5.72
N VAL A 70 2.31 15.43 -6.00
CA VAL A 70 1.37 16.13 -6.89
C VAL A 70 0.70 17.34 -6.22
N LEU A 71 0.35 17.25 -4.93
CA LEU A 71 -0.37 18.32 -4.21
C LEU A 71 0.53 19.14 -3.28
N GLY A 72 1.71 18.63 -2.94
CA GLY A 72 2.55 19.19 -1.88
C GLY A 72 2.10 18.76 -0.48
N SER A 73 3.06 18.74 0.46
CA SER A 73 2.85 18.28 1.83
C SER A 73 1.80 19.09 2.61
N ALA A 74 1.69 20.39 2.33
CA ALA A 74 0.72 21.28 2.98
C ALA A 74 -0.73 21.01 2.55
N HIS A 75 -0.95 20.63 1.29
CA HIS A 75 -2.29 20.51 0.73
C HIS A 75 -2.84 19.08 0.72
N ARG A 76 -2.01 18.06 0.98
CA ARG A 76 -2.42 16.64 0.99
C ARG A 76 -3.62 16.35 1.90
N HIS A 77 -3.79 17.11 2.99
CA HIS A 77 -4.90 16.91 3.92
C HIS A 77 -6.26 17.19 3.27
N HIS A 78 -6.35 18.13 2.32
CA HIS A 78 -7.58 18.41 1.58
C HIS A 78 -8.01 17.22 0.74
N TYR A 79 -7.03 16.51 0.13
CA TYR A 79 -7.30 15.28 -0.60
C TYR A 79 -7.81 14.16 0.31
N TYR A 80 -7.18 13.95 1.48
CA TYR A 80 -7.64 12.92 2.42
C TYR A 80 -8.99 13.24 3.06
N ASN A 81 -9.29 14.52 3.32
CA ASN A 81 -10.61 14.96 3.77
C ASN A 81 -11.66 14.69 2.69
N TRP A 82 -11.41 15.11 1.44
CA TRP A 82 -12.28 14.80 0.30
C TRP A 82 -12.51 13.30 0.14
N LEU A 83 -11.47 12.49 0.36
CA LEU A 83 -11.56 11.04 0.27
C LEU A 83 -12.44 10.42 1.39
N THR A 84 -12.52 11.08 2.55
CA THR A 84 -13.35 10.67 3.69
C THR A 84 -14.84 10.92 3.41
N ASP A 85 -15.16 11.92 2.57
CA ASP A 85 -16.53 12.21 2.14
C ASP A 85 -17.08 11.16 1.14
N TYR A 86 -16.20 10.35 0.55
CA TYR A 86 -16.57 9.30 -0.43
C TYR A 86 -15.98 7.93 -0.06
N PRO A 87 -16.31 7.36 1.11
CA PRO A 87 -15.64 6.19 1.67
C PRO A 87 -15.85 4.91 0.83
N LEU A 88 -17.04 4.74 0.25
CA LEU A 88 -17.42 3.52 -0.47
C LEU A 88 -17.03 3.54 -1.95
N THR A 89 -16.75 4.71 -2.53
CA THR A 89 -16.44 4.86 -3.97
C THR A 89 -14.98 5.18 -4.23
N PHE A 90 -14.40 6.12 -3.49
CA PHE A 90 -13.01 6.54 -3.69
C PHE A 90 -12.10 6.21 -2.49
N GLY A 91 -12.66 6.16 -1.28
CA GLY A 91 -11.91 5.98 -0.03
C GLY A 91 -11.58 4.56 0.39
N LEU A 92 -12.14 3.54 -0.26
CA LEU A 92 -12.16 2.16 0.24
C LEU A 92 -10.75 1.58 0.49
N LEU A 93 -9.80 1.82 -0.43
CA LEU A 93 -8.40 1.40 -0.31
C LEU A 93 -7.44 2.51 0.13
N PHE A 94 -7.94 3.72 0.38
CA PHE A 94 -7.11 4.91 0.56
C PHE A 94 -7.41 5.68 1.85
N HIS A 95 -8.17 5.07 2.77
CA HIS A 95 -8.53 5.66 4.05
C HIS A 95 -7.28 6.21 4.79
N PRO A 96 -7.35 7.41 5.40
CA PRO A 96 -6.20 8.04 6.06
C PRO A 96 -5.51 7.17 7.12
N LEU A 97 -6.21 6.17 7.66
CA LEU A 97 -5.65 5.16 8.56
C LEU A 97 -4.52 4.35 7.92
N MET A 98 -4.65 3.97 6.64
CA MET A 98 -3.63 3.20 5.92
C MET A 98 -2.35 3.99 5.71
N MET A 99 -2.43 5.32 5.67
CA MET A 99 -1.28 6.22 5.52
C MET A 99 -0.48 6.40 6.81
N ARG A 100 -0.94 5.87 7.94
CA ARG A 100 -0.20 5.94 9.20
C ARG A 100 1.02 5.02 9.17
N THR A 101 2.19 5.55 9.53
CA THR A 101 3.43 4.77 9.64
C THR A 101 3.27 3.55 10.53
N ARG A 102 2.54 3.68 11.65
CA ARG A 102 2.26 2.55 12.57
C ARG A 102 1.53 1.39 11.89
N PHE A 103 0.55 1.68 11.05
CA PHE A 103 -0.20 0.65 10.31
C PHE A 103 0.72 -0.09 9.34
N ARG A 104 1.53 0.64 8.57
CA ARG A 104 2.51 0.05 7.65
C ARG A 104 3.54 -0.83 8.35
N LEU A 105 4.03 -0.39 9.52
CA LEU A 105 4.96 -1.18 10.33
C LEU A 105 4.32 -2.46 10.87
N VAL A 106 3.06 -2.41 11.32
CA VAL A 106 2.34 -3.61 11.77
C VAL A 106 2.22 -4.62 10.63
N LEU A 107 1.84 -4.20 9.42
CA LEU A 107 1.77 -5.09 8.25
C LEU A 107 3.12 -5.72 7.94
N LEU A 108 4.20 -4.94 7.97
CA LEU A 108 5.55 -5.44 7.74
C LEU A 108 5.98 -6.46 8.80
N ILE A 109 5.67 -6.20 10.07
CA ILE A 109 5.96 -7.14 11.17
C ILE A 109 5.17 -8.44 10.98
N VAL A 110 3.88 -8.35 10.65
CA VAL A 110 3.04 -9.54 10.37
C VAL A 110 3.60 -10.36 9.20
N SER A 111 4.06 -9.70 8.15
CA SER A 111 4.78 -10.35 7.04
C SER A 111 6.02 -11.11 7.53
N LEU A 112 6.85 -10.49 8.37
CA LEU A 112 8.06 -11.14 8.91
C LEU A 112 7.71 -12.33 9.81
N VAL A 113 6.61 -12.25 10.58
CA VAL A 113 6.12 -13.37 11.38
C VAL A 113 5.70 -14.54 10.49
N PHE A 114 4.97 -14.29 9.40
CA PHE A 114 4.62 -15.33 8.43
C PHE A 114 5.86 -15.95 7.78
N PHE A 115 6.86 -15.14 7.45
CA PHE A 115 8.11 -15.62 6.89
C PHE A 115 8.87 -16.54 7.87
N ALA A 116 9.04 -16.09 9.12
CA ALA A 116 9.74 -16.84 10.15
C ALA A 116 8.99 -18.15 10.51
N ALA A 117 7.67 -18.08 10.68
CA ALA A 117 6.85 -19.26 10.92
C ALA A 117 6.94 -20.25 9.75
N GLY A 118 6.93 -19.75 8.52
CA GLY A 118 7.07 -20.55 7.31
C GLY A 118 8.41 -21.26 7.23
N TRP A 119 9.50 -20.57 7.54
CA TRP A 119 10.82 -21.16 7.59
C TRP A 119 10.90 -22.26 8.67
N ILE A 120 10.49 -21.96 9.90
CA ILE A 120 10.55 -22.93 11.01
C ILE A 120 9.78 -24.21 10.69
N LEU A 121 8.63 -24.08 10.01
CA LEU A 121 7.83 -25.22 9.59
C LEU A 121 8.44 -26.00 8.41
N ALA A 122 9.17 -25.34 7.52
CA ALA A 122 9.84 -25.97 6.38
C ALA A 122 11.14 -26.71 6.77
N GLY A 123 11.79 -26.31 7.87
CA GLY A 123 13.01 -26.94 8.39
C GLY A 123 12.77 -28.18 9.27
N ARG A 124 11.53 -28.66 9.36
CA ARG A 124 11.15 -29.94 9.97
C ARG A 124 10.82 -30.93 8.86
#